data_AF-A0A3P3RAK1-F1
#
_entry.id   AF-A0A3P3RAK1-F1
#
_cell.length_a   1.000
_cell.length_b   1.000
_cell.length_c   1.000
_cell.angle_alpha   90.00
_cell.angle_beta   90.00
_cell.angle_gamma   90.00
#
_symmetry.space_group_name_H-M   'P 1'
#
loop_
_entity.id
_entity.type
_entity.pdbx_description
1 polymer ?
#
loop_
_entity_poly.entity_id
_entity_poly.type
_entity_poly.pdbx_seq_one_letter_code
_entity_poly.pdbx_strand_id
1 'polypeptide(L)'
;MRCLPRRLRPPVTPPAKPSSISTLLKQYTMVNLMPNYMMDVPDDRCGFELRCENVDWVFKQSRWDTVMSPVCCLRPVWASHDETARCIWHADVDEKPLTELITSRTNTPERFDGAQLRQLHIEDEAMSFRRCTLHGASFEMSEMRGVDFTDANLRWADFTDATSIGADFTDATPIGAAFTNADLRWTDFRDTDLATADFTDADLQGAKLSEANAREVSFQHATLQDAVLMRADCRGADFTDALLYETVFADTRINSTTTFYDPAETRPICIYEKDPTTAEKLPEDISPLEAAHWVYRRLESLHEENALSEVAREFHISKEEAERALYKDRGRYGPWAVKTLMWYLTKHGESVKRVLIWWGIVILTAGLLFAGLGGVKDATGTNYAITSLSQLRTVTGWQDILMNIYFSVTTFSTIMDGGLAPAGIGTRAIVAVESITGALLVALLVFVLGRRTAR
;
A
#
# COMPACT_ATOMS: atom_id res chain seq x y z
N MET A 1 -27.47 -0.25 30.83
CA MET A 1 -27.55 -0.80 32.20
C MET A 1 -26.12 -1.05 32.64
N ARG A 2 -25.73 -0.71 33.88
CA ARG A 2 -24.33 -0.83 34.33
C ARG A 2 -24.19 -2.05 35.23
N CYS A 3 -23.18 -2.89 35.01
CA CYS A 3 -22.87 -4.01 35.88
C CYS A 3 -21.78 -3.64 36.90
N LEU A 4 -21.99 -4.03 38.16
CA LEU A 4 -20.97 -3.91 39.20
C LEU A 4 -19.90 -4.98 38.99
N PRO A 5 -18.59 -4.64 39.04
CA PRO A 5 -17.54 -5.64 38.96
C PRO A 5 -17.65 -6.61 40.13
N ARG A 6 -17.55 -7.92 39.85
CA ARG A 6 -17.48 -8.99 40.84
C ARG A 6 -16.37 -8.68 41.84
N ARG A 7 -16.66 -8.72 43.14
CA ARG A 7 -15.59 -8.81 44.15
C ARG A 7 -14.97 -10.21 43.99
N LEU A 8 -13.75 -10.29 43.48
CA LEU A 8 -12.94 -11.52 43.58
C LEU A 8 -12.99 -11.99 45.03
N ARG A 9 -13.32 -13.26 45.28
CA ARG A 9 -13.26 -13.80 46.64
C ARG A 9 -11.79 -13.66 47.09
N PRO A 10 -11.48 -12.94 48.19
CA PRO A 10 -10.14 -13.01 48.74
C PRO A 10 -9.87 -14.45 49.20
N PRO A 11 -8.61 -14.92 49.17
CA PRO A 11 -8.26 -16.19 49.77
C PRO A 11 -8.75 -16.21 51.23
N VAL A 12 -9.40 -17.31 51.62
CA VAL A 12 -9.94 -17.51 52.96
C VAL A 12 -8.79 -17.43 53.96
N THR A 13 -8.66 -16.29 54.63
CA THR A 13 -7.85 -16.15 55.83
C THR A 13 -8.79 -16.17 57.04
N PRO A 14 -8.43 -16.86 58.14
CA PRO A 14 -9.31 -16.99 59.30
C PRO A 14 -9.49 -15.63 60.00
N PRO A 15 -10.60 -15.42 60.73
CA PRO A 15 -10.98 -14.09 61.18
C PRO A 15 -10.03 -13.57 62.27
N ALA A 16 -9.43 -12.39 62.04
CA ALA A 16 -8.81 -11.62 63.09
C ALA A 16 -9.89 -10.82 63.86
N LYS A 17 -9.79 -10.86 65.19
CA LYS A 17 -10.67 -10.18 66.16
C LYS A 17 -10.74 -8.65 65.95
N PRO A 18 -11.83 -7.98 66.39
CA PRO A 18 -12.01 -6.56 66.18
C PRO A 18 -11.27 -5.73 67.24
N SER A 19 -10.68 -4.61 66.83
CA SER A 19 -10.25 -3.53 67.73
C SER A 19 -10.80 -2.18 67.28
N SER A 20 -11.80 -1.72 68.04
CA SER A 20 -12.16 -0.34 68.41
C SER A 20 -11.83 0.88 67.52
N ILE A 21 -12.91 1.62 67.20
CA ILE A 21 -13.12 3.08 67.39
C ILE A 21 -12.34 4.06 66.48
N SER A 22 -13.05 4.64 65.51
CA SER A 22 -13.32 6.09 65.38
C SER A 22 -14.12 6.33 64.08
N THR A 23 -15.43 6.53 64.15
CA THR A 23 -16.12 7.82 64.43
C THR A 23 -15.85 8.88 63.36
N LEU A 24 -16.83 9.00 62.46
CA LEU A 24 -17.45 10.24 61.97
C LEU A 24 -16.52 11.43 61.67
N LEU A 25 -16.36 11.76 60.38
CA LEU A 25 -16.64 13.09 59.81
C LEU A 25 -16.16 13.16 58.34
N LYS A 26 -17.12 13.06 57.42
CA LYS A 26 -17.21 13.90 56.19
C LYS A 26 -18.51 13.54 55.46
N GLN A 27 -19.63 13.84 56.10
CA GLN A 27 -20.82 14.29 55.38
C GLN A 27 -20.51 15.71 54.88
N TYR A 28 -20.75 15.91 53.59
CA TYR A 28 -21.10 17.14 52.86
C TYR A 28 -20.38 17.16 51.52
N THR A 29 -21.03 16.62 50.48
CA THR A 29 -21.40 17.37 49.28
C THR A 29 -22.19 16.50 48.31
N MET A 30 -23.28 17.10 47.82
CA MET A 30 -24.08 16.75 46.63
C MET A 30 -25.05 15.56 46.71
N VAL A 31 -26.24 15.96 47.16
CA VAL A 31 -27.57 15.52 46.72
C VAL A 31 -27.67 15.41 45.19
N ASN A 32 -28.51 14.46 44.75
CA ASN A 32 -29.05 14.25 43.39
C ASN A 32 -28.13 13.61 42.35
N LEU A 33 -28.06 12.29 42.39
CA LEU A 33 -28.24 11.40 41.22
C LEU A 33 -28.77 10.06 41.77
N MET A 34 -30.08 9.93 41.92
CA MET A 34 -30.69 8.60 42.13
C MET A 34 -30.54 7.76 40.87
N PRO A 35 -30.43 6.42 41.03
CA PRO A 35 -29.47 5.63 40.31
C PRO A 35 -30.02 5.14 38.97
N ASN A 36 -29.18 5.17 37.94
CA ASN A 36 -29.31 4.25 36.81
C ASN A 36 -29.53 2.84 37.38
N TYR A 37 -30.62 2.16 37.02
CA TYR A 37 -30.90 0.76 37.34
C TYR A 37 -29.60 -0.08 37.21
N MET A 38 -28.96 -0.35 38.35
CA MET A 38 -27.82 -1.24 38.48
C MET A 38 -28.41 -2.63 38.69
N MET A 39 -28.15 -3.55 37.76
CA MET A 39 -28.56 -4.93 37.93
C MET A 39 -27.45 -5.63 38.71
N ASP A 40 -27.77 -6.12 39.91
CA ASP A 40 -26.90 -7.07 40.60
C ASP A 40 -26.92 -8.36 39.77
N VAL A 41 -25.81 -8.64 39.10
CA VAL A 41 -25.65 -9.87 38.32
C VAL A 41 -25.61 -11.04 39.31
N PRO A 42 -26.51 -12.03 39.21
CA PRO A 42 -26.47 -13.19 40.08
C PRO A 42 -25.14 -13.95 39.97
N ASP A 43 -24.68 -14.56 41.06
CA ASP A 43 -23.37 -15.24 41.14
C ASP A 43 -23.20 -16.39 40.13
N ASP A 44 -24.31 -16.96 39.62
CA ASP A 44 -24.34 -18.02 38.62
C ASP A 44 -24.31 -17.49 37.17
N ARG A 45 -24.22 -16.17 36.96
CA ARG A 45 -24.21 -15.51 35.65
C ARG A 45 -22.88 -14.83 35.35
N CYS A 46 -22.54 -14.80 34.06
CA CYS A 46 -21.26 -14.32 33.57
C CYS A 46 -20.93 -12.85 33.95
N GLY A 47 -21.90 -11.95 33.82
CA GLY A 47 -21.73 -10.53 34.13
C GLY A 47 -20.72 -9.76 33.27
N PHE A 48 -20.24 -10.35 32.17
CA PHE A 48 -19.29 -9.69 31.28
C PHE A 48 -19.95 -8.50 30.58
N GLU A 49 -19.23 -7.38 30.50
CA GLU A 49 -19.65 -6.15 29.85
C GLU A 49 -18.47 -5.67 29.01
N LEU A 50 -18.65 -5.59 27.69
CA LEU A 50 -17.63 -5.03 26.83
C LEU A 50 -17.57 -3.51 27.03
N ARG A 51 -16.38 -3.00 27.35
CA ARG A 51 -16.11 -1.58 27.61
C ARG A 51 -14.95 -1.16 26.74
N CYS A 52 -14.94 0.11 26.31
CA CYS A 52 -13.82 0.69 25.56
C CYS A 52 -12.47 0.53 26.29
N GLU A 53 -12.48 0.53 27.63
CA GLU A 53 -11.28 0.39 28.47
C GLU A 53 -10.69 -1.03 28.50
N ASN A 54 -11.47 -2.05 28.12
CA ASN A 54 -11.07 -3.46 28.23
C ASN A 54 -10.56 -4.05 26.91
N VAL A 55 -10.49 -3.25 25.84
CA VAL A 55 -10.01 -3.70 24.53
C VAL A 55 -8.57 -3.22 24.37
N ASP A 56 -7.65 -3.98 24.93
CA ASP A 56 -6.22 -3.68 24.94
C ASP A 56 -5.59 -4.19 23.64
N TRP A 57 -5.38 -3.28 22.67
CA TRP A 57 -4.30 -3.29 21.64
C TRP A 57 -4.61 -2.35 20.47
N VAL A 58 -5.74 -2.49 19.78
CA VAL A 58 -6.05 -1.72 18.54
C VAL A 58 -6.63 -0.32 18.82
N PHE A 59 -7.07 -0.05 20.05
CA PHE A 59 -7.87 1.15 20.37
C PHE A 59 -7.09 2.42 20.73
N LYS A 60 -5.76 2.36 20.92
CA LYS A 60 -5.01 3.56 21.33
C LYS A 60 -4.89 4.62 20.23
N GLN A 61 -5.25 4.31 18.98
CA GLN A 61 -5.06 5.22 17.85
C GLN A 61 -6.34 5.86 17.29
N SER A 62 -7.54 5.40 17.66
CA SER A 62 -8.76 5.82 16.96
C SER A 62 -9.73 6.61 17.87
N ARG A 63 -10.12 7.83 17.44
CA ARG A 63 -10.97 8.78 18.20
C ARG A 63 -12.46 8.41 18.21
N TRP A 64 -12.81 7.13 18.17
CA TRP A 64 -14.20 6.67 17.96
C TRP A 64 -14.87 6.23 19.27
N ASP A 65 -15.08 7.18 20.18
CA ASP A 65 -15.62 6.98 21.53
C ASP A 65 -17.12 6.58 21.63
N THR A 66 -17.80 6.17 20.55
CA THR A 66 -19.28 6.38 20.50
C THR A 66 -20.21 5.20 20.26
N VAL A 67 -19.78 3.94 20.09
CA VAL A 67 -20.75 2.85 19.82
C VAL A 67 -20.48 1.53 20.56
N MET A 68 -20.20 1.59 21.86
CA MET A 68 -20.35 0.42 22.73
C MET A 68 -21.67 0.53 23.49
N SER A 69 -22.67 -0.28 23.15
CA SER A 69 -23.85 -0.43 24.00
C SER A 69 -23.54 -1.51 25.04
N PRO A 70 -23.32 -1.15 26.31
CA PRO A 70 -22.96 -2.11 27.35
C PRO A 70 -24.16 -2.99 27.67
N VAL A 71 -24.20 -4.16 27.07
CA VAL A 71 -25.15 -5.23 27.40
C VAL A 71 -24.38 -6.26 28.20
N CYS A 72 -24.82 -6.49 29.44
CA CYS A 72 -24.18 -7.49 30.28
C CYS A 72 -24.57 -8.90 29.83
N CYS A 73 -23.59 -9.79 29.76
CA CYS A 73 -23.81 -11.19 29.49
C CYS A 73 -24.45 -11.88 30.70
N LEU A 74 -25.65 -12.43 30.51
CA LEU A 74 -26.38 -13.18 31.53
C LEU A 74 -26.37 -14.70 31.26
N ARG A 75 -25.41 -15.19 30.44
CA ARG A 75 -25.21 -16.64 30.27
C ARG A 75 -24.73 -17.25 31.59
N PRO A 76 -25.09 -18.53 31.86
CA PRO A 76 -24.60 -19.22 33.04
C PRO A 76 -23.07 -19.29 33.04
N VAL A 77 -22.47 -19.25 34.23
CA VAL A 77 -21.03 -19.48 34.41
C VAL A 77 -20.66 -20.87 33.88
N TRP A 78 -19.49 -20.97 33.26
CA TRP A 78 -19.00 -22.22 32.69
C TRP A 78 -18.68 -23.21 33.80
N ALA A 79 -19.43 -24.30 33.89
CA ALA A 79 -19.37 -25.21 35.03
C ALA A 79 -18.01 -25.94 35.16
N SER A 80 -17.31 -26.17 34.06
CA SER A 80 -15.99 -26.82 34.07
C SER A 80 -14.85 -25.86 34.45
N HIS A 81 -15.09 -24.55 34.44
CA HIS A 81 -14.11 -23.50 34.74
C HIS A 81 -14.75 -22.37 35.57
N ASP A 82 -15.32 -22.73 36.71
CA ASP A 82 -16.06 -21.79 37.58
C ASP A 82 -15.15 -20.73 38.21
N GLU A 83 -13.84 -20.99 38.27
CA GLU A 83 -12.80 -20.05 38.71
C GLU A 83 -12.76 -18.78 37.86
N THR A 84 -13.08 -18.88 36.57
CA THR A 84 -13.08 -17.73 35.65
C THR A 84 -14.22 -16.75 35.94
N ALA A 85 -15.28 -17.20 36.63
CA ALA A 85 -16.51 -16.43 36.86
C ALA A 85 -17.24 -16.01 35.57
N ARG A 86 -16.96 -16.67 34.44
CA ARG A 86 -17.47 -16.28 33.13
C ARG A 86 -18.19 -17.44 32.48
N CYS A 87 -19.07 -17.13 31.53
CA CYS A 87 -19.59 -18.15 30.64
C CYS A 87 -18.50 -18.64 29.69
N ILE A 88 -18.73 -19.78 29.03
CA ILE A 88 -17.76 -20.37 28.11
C ILE A 88 -17.25 -19.38 27.05
N TRP A 89 -18.08 -18.46 26.58
CA TRP A 89 -17.69 -17.44 25.60
C TRP A 89 -16.71 -16.39 26.15
N HIS A 90 -16.85 -16.00 27.43
CA HIS A 90 -16.10 -14.90 28.04
C HIS A 90 -15.00 -15.36 29.00
N ALA A 91 -14.90 -16.66 29.25
CA ALA A 91 -13.81 -17.26 30.04
C ALA A 91 -12.48 -17.05 29.31
N ASP A 92 -11.44 -16.61 30.03
CA ASP A 92 -10.12 -16.39 29.45
C ASP A 92 -9.34 -17.72 29.45
N VAL A 93 -9.69 -18.59 28.52
CA VAL A 93 -9.17 -19.97 28.41
C VAL A 93 -9.01 -20.28 26.92
N ASP A 94 -7.85 -20.81 26.55
CA ASP A 94 -7.53 -21.23 25.18
C ASP A 94 -8.11 -22.63 24.90
N GLU A 95 -8.19 -23.04 23.63
CA GLU A 95 -8.58 -24.41 23.22
C GLU A 95 -9.92 -24.88 23.81
N LYS A 96 -10.93 -24.01 23.82
CA LYS A 96 -12.24 -24.36 24.38
C LYS A 96 -12.89 -25.51 23.60
N PRO A 97 -13.50 -26.48 24.28
CA PRO A 97 -14.10 -27.64 23.62
C PRO A 97 -15.26 -27.21 22.72
N LEU A 98 -15.13 -27.47 21.42
CA LEU A 98 -16.11 -27.09 20.40
C LEU A 98 -17.52 -27.62 20.70
N THR A 99 -17.63 -28.83 21.26
CA THR A 99 -18.93 -29.42 21.63
C THR A 99 -19.67 -28.61 22.70
N GLU A 100 -18.95 -28.05 23.68
CA GLU A 100 -19.56 -27.20 24.71
C GLU A 100 -19.91 -25.81 24.15
N LEU A 101 -19.08 -25.26 23.25
CA LEU A 101 -19.40 -24.03 22.55
C LEU A 101 -20.70 -24.17 21.76
N ILE A 102 -20.83 -25.22 20.95
CA ILE A 102 -22.03 -25.51 20.15
C ILE A 102 -23.26 -25.70 21.05
N THR A 103 -23.16 -26.50 22.11
CA THR A 103 -24.30 -26.77 23.02
C THR A 103 -24.70 -25.56 23.88
N SER A 104 -23.78 -24.62 24.11
CA SER A 104 -24.07 -23.38 24.85
C SER A 104 -24.83 -22.33 24.03
N ARG A 105 -25.03 -22.56 22.73
CA ARG A 105 -25.77 -21.66 21.83
C ARG A 105 -27.26 -21.69 22.14
N THR A 106 -27.89 -20.53 22.07
CA THR A 106 -29.26 -20.35 22.52
C THR A 106 -30.25 -19.96 21.45
N ASN A 107 -29.85 -19.32 20.33
CA ASN A 107 -30.68 -18.88 19.18
C ASN A 107 -29.81 -18.26 18.05
N THR A 108 -30.33 -18.04 16.84
CA THR A 108 -29.67 -17.21 15.81
C THR A 108 -30.53 -15.97 15.51
N PRO A 109 -29.98 -14.74 15.38
CA PRO A 109 -28.59 -14.30 15.61
C PRO A 109 -28.25 -14.07 17.09
N GLU A 110 -27.05 -14.50 17.48
CA GLU A 110 -26.55 -14.42 18.87
C GLU A 110 -25.51 -13.32 19.07
N ARG A 111 -25.46 -12.80 20.30
CA ARG A 111 -24.47 -11.81 20.74
C ARG A 111 -23.34 -12.46 21.53
N PHE A 112 -22.12 -12.33 21.03
CA PHE A 112 -20.86 -12.90 21.53
C PHE A 112 -19.76 -11.84 21.64
N ASP A 113 -20.13 -10.56 21.81
CA ASP A 113 -19.16 -9.47 21.95
C ASP A 113 -18.14 -9.75 23.06
N GLY A 114 -16.86 -9.53 22.77
CA GLY A 114 -15.74 -9.80 23.68
C GLY A 114 -15.47 -11.28 23.94
N ALA A 115 -16.03 -12.20 23.14
CA ALA A 115 -15.78 -13.61 23.29
C ALA A 115 -14.28 -13.92 23.10
N GLN A 116 -13.74 -14.77 23.97
CA GLN A 116 -12.38 -15.28 23.89
C GLN A 116 -12.45 -16.64 23.20
N LEU A 117 -12.06 -16.72 21.94
CA LEU A 117 -12.19 -17.89 21.07
C LEU A 117 -10.81 -18.21 20.47
N ARG A 118 -9.77 -18.15 21.30
CA ARG A 118 -8.37 -18.37 20.90
C ARG A 118 -8.05 -19.85 20.76
N GLN A 119 -7.15 -20.17 19.82
CA GLN A 119 -6.66 -21.52 19.55
C GLN A 119 -7.80 -22.54 19.36
N LEU A 120 -8.88 -22.12 18.69
CA LEU A 120 -9.96 -23.05 18.34
C LEU A 120 -9.59 -23.84 17.10
N HIS A 121 -10.00 -25.11 17.06
CA HIS A 121 -9.97 -25.93 15.86
C HIS A 121 -11.41 -26.16 15.38
N ILE A 122 -11.77 -25.50 14.28
CA ILE A 122 -13.07 -25.58 13.61
C ILE A 122 -12.83 -26.09 12.19
N GLU A 123 -13.20 -27.34 11.95
CA GLU A 123 -13.15 -27.99 10.63
C GLU A 123 -14.57 -28.16 10.05
N ASP A 124 -14.66 -28.30 8.73
CA ASP A 124 -15.85 -28.75 7.99
C ASP A 124 -17.17 -28.04 8.34
N GLU A 125 -17.14 -26.71 8.45
CA GLU A 125 -18.34 -25.90 8.76
C GLU A 125 -19.05 -26.28 10.07
N ALA A 126 -18.34 -26.96 11.00
CA ALA A 126 -18.92 -27.48 12.24
C ALA A 126 -19.60 -26.40 13.10
N MET A 127 -19.25 -25.13 12.88
CA MET A 127 -19.81 -23.99 13.57
C MET A 127 -19.87 -22.76 12.66
N SER A 128 -21.04 -22.11 12.60
CA SER A 128 -21.27 -20.87 11.83
C SER A 128 -21.51 -19.68 12.75
N PHE A 129 -20.93 -18.53 12.40
CA PHE A 129 -21.14 -17.24 13.05
C PHE A 129 -22.00 -16.30 12.22
N ARG A 130 -22.72 -16.83 11.23
CA ARG A 130 -23.64 -16.08 10.39
C ARG A 130 -24.56 -15.19 11.21
N ARG A 131 -24.60 -13.90 10.87
CA ARG A 131 -25.44 -12.86 11.50
C ARG A 131 -25.19 -12.62 12.99
N CYS A 132 -24.16 -13.24 13.59
CA CYS A 132 -23.82 -13.02 14.99
C CYS A 132 -23.15 -11.66 15.22
N THR A 133 -23.19 -11.16 16.46
CA THR A 133 -22.33 -10.04 16.87
C THR A 133 -21.14 -10.58 17.65
N LEU A 134 -19.94 -10.29 17.17
CA LEU A 134 -18.65 -10.78 17.65
C LEU A 134 -17.71 -9.59 17.86
N HIS A 135 -18.28 -8.51 18.36
CA HIS A 135 -17.61 -7.25 18.50
C HIS A 135 -16.46 -7.37 19.52
N GLY A 136 -15.22 -7.10 19.11
CA GLY A 136 -14.05 -7.31 19.97
C GLY A 136 -13.80 -8.76 20.38
N ALA A 137 -14.33 -9.74 19.65
CA ALA A 137 -14.03 -11.15 19.90
C ALA A 137 -12.60 -11.47 19.44
N SER A 138 -11.89 -12.32 20.18
CA SER A 138 -10.56 -12.80 19.81
C SER A 138 -10.63 -14.22 19.29
N PHE A 139 -10.08 -14.44 18.12
CA PHE A 139 -9.88 -15.69 17.40
C PHE A 139 -8.39 -15.97 17.17
N GLU A 140 -7.52 -15.33 17.97
CA GLU A 140 -6.06 -15.46 17.88
C GLU A 140 -5.63 -16.92 17.76
N MET A 141 -4.73 -17.21 16.81
CA MET A 141 -4.18 -18.54 16.55
C MET A 141 -5.24 -19.65 16.30
N SER A 142 -6.46 -19.29 15.90
CA SER A 142 -7.51 -20.29 15.64
C SER A 142 -7.46 -20.82 14.22
N GLU A 143 -7.71 -22.11 14.06
CA GLU A 143 -7.90 -22.78 12.78
C GLU A 143 -9.40 -22.87 12.48
N MET A 144 -9.87 -22.07 11.53
CA MET A 144 -11.28 -21.85 11.21
C MET A 144 -11.52 -21.96 9.70
N ARG A 145 -11.18 -23.11 9.13
CA ARG A 145 -11.29 -23.34 7.68
C ARG A 145 -12.75 -23.41 7.24
N GLY A 146 -13.12 -22.60 6.24
CA GLY A 146 -14.48 -22.59 5.68
C GLY A 146 -15.57 -22.09 6.62
N VAL A 147 -15.24 -21.38 7.70
CA VAL A 147 -16.26 -20.88 8.65
C VAL A 147 -17.11 -19.77 8.01
N ASP A 148 -18.42 -19.83 8.23
CA ASP A 148 -19.39 -18.82 7.76
C ASP A 148 -19.49 -17.67 8.78
N PHE A 149 -18.97 -16.51 8.39
CA PHE A 149 -19.11 -15.21 9.06
C PHE A 149 -20.02 -14.24 8.28
N THR A 150 -20.86 -14.73 7.35
CA THR A 150 -21.73 -13.87 6.54
C THR A 150 -22.62 -13.02 7.43
N ASP A 151 -22.78 -11.73 7.12
CA ASP A 151 -23.53 -10.74 7.92
C ASP A 151 -23.05 -10.57 9.38
N ALA A 152 -21.88 -11.09 9.77
CA ALA A 152 -21.41 -11.01 11.14
C ALA A 152 -20.87 -9.61 11.47
N ASN A 153 -21.17 -9.13 12.67
CA ASN A 153 -20.57 -7.90 13.18
C ASN A 153 -19.25 -8.21 13.89
N LEU A 154 -18.15 -8.09 13.14
CA LEU A 154 -16.78 -8.42 13.55
C LEU A 154 -15.93 -7.18 13.85
N ARG A 155 -16.56 -6.05 14.18
CA ARG A 155 -15.81 -4.82 14.47
C ARG A 155 -14.81 -5.07 15.58
N TRP A 156 -13.55 -4.70 15.30
CA TRP A 156 -12.42 -4.86 16.21
C TRP A 156 -12.19 -6.29 16.69
N ALA A 157 -12.68 -7.28 15.95
CA ALA A 157 -12.32 -8.67 16.21
C ALA A 157 -10.84 -8.89 15.88
N ASP A 158 -10.24 -9.84 16.58
CA ASP A 158 -8.84 -10.18 16.45
C ASP A 158 -8.71 -11.58 15.86
N PHE A 159 -8.10 -11.66 14.69
CA PHE A 159 -7.80 -12.87 13.92
C PHE A 159 -6.29 -13.03 13.72
N THR A 160 -5.46 -12.42 14.58
CA THR A 160 -4.01 -12.50 14.43
C THR A 160 -3.52 -13.94 14.52
N ASP A 161 -2.62 -14.29 13.60
CA ASP A 161 -2.10 -15.63 13.40
C ASP A 161 -3.18 -16.71 13.15
N ALA A 162 -4.43 -16.32 12.84
CA ALA A 162 -5.52 -17.26 12.58
C ALA A 162 -5.45 -17.84 11.16
N THR A 163 -5.89 -19.08 11.00
CA THR A 163 -6.04 -19.74 9.69
C THR A 163 -7.51 -19.81 9.33
N SER A 164 -7.98 -18.93 8.44
CA SER A 164 -9.38 -18.90 7.98
C SER A 164 -9.51 -19.15 6.48
N ILE A 165 -8.74 -20.10 5.95
CA ILE A 165 -8.75 -20.48 4.53
C ILE A 165 -10.17 -20.79 4.06
N GLY A 166 -10.61 -20.14 2.98
CA GLY A 166 -11.93 -20.36 2.40
C GLY A 166 -13.12 -19.90 3.25
N ALA A 167 -12.89 -19.17 4.35
CA ALA A 167 -13.98 -18.61 5.16
C ALA A 167 -14.79 -17.56 4.38
N ASP A 168 -16.08 -17.43 4.75
CA ASP A 168 -17.02 -16.52 4.11
C ASP A 168 -17.32 -15.33 5.04
N PHE A 169 -16.81 -14.16 4.67
CA PHE A 169 -17.05 -12.85 5.34
C PHE A 169 -17.98 -11.95 4.51
N THR A 170 -18.75 -12.50 3.57
CA THR A 170 -19.66 -11.73 2.72
C THR A 170 -20.61 -10.90 3.59
N ASP A 171 -20.82 -9.63 3.25
CA ASP A 171 -21.68 -8.70 4.02
C ASP A 171 -21.29 -8.49 5.51
N ALA A 172 -20.14 -9.01 5.95
CA ALA A 172 -19.66 -8.82 7.32
C ALA A 172 -19.15 -7.39 7.57
N THR A 173 -18.99 -7.01 8.84
CA THR A 173 -18.43 -5.70 9.21
C THR A 173 -17.18 -5.80 10.11
N PRO A 174 -16.05 -6.32 9.62
CA PRO A 174 -14.76 -6.39 10.31
C PRO A 174 -14.00 -5.05 10.34
N ILE A 175 -14.70 -3.93 10.61
CA ILE A 175 -14.06 -2.61 10.69
C ILE A 175 -13.05 -2.61 11.84
N GLY A 176 -11.81 -2.24 11.54
CA GLY A 176 -10.72 -2.20 12.52
C GLY A 176 -10.36 -3.56 13.10
N ALA A 177 -10.75 -4.66 12.46
CA ALA A 177 -10.33 -5.99 12.85
C ALA A 177 -8.84 -6.20 12.55
N ALA A 178 -8.16 -6.99 13.39
CA ALA A 178 -6.79 -7.40 13.16
C ALA A 178 -6.78 -8.76 12.46
N PHE A 179 -6.06 -8.86 11.34
CA PHE A 179 -5.79 -10.08 10.59
C PHE A 179 -4.29 -10.24 10.37
N THR A 180 -3.47 -9.70 11.28
CA THR A 180 -2.01 -9.71 11.15
C THR A 180 -1.50 -11.16 11.07
N ASN A 181 -0.64 -11.45 10.10
CA ASN A 181 -0.13 -12.80 9.81
C ASN A 181 -1.20 -13.87 9.52
N ALA A 182 -2.46 -13.50 9.31
CA ALA A 182 -3.52 -14.49 9.12
C ALA A 182 -3.41 -15.19 7.75
N ASP A 183 -3.72 -16.49 7.72
CA ASP A 183 -3.88 -17.24 6.46
C ASP A 183 -5.35 -17.15 6.01
N LEU A 184 -5.59 -16.30 5.03
CA LEU A 184 -6.89 -15.93 4.48
C LEU A 184 -7.01 -16.32 3.01
N ARG A 185 -6.26 -17.32 2.56
CA ARG A 185 -6.30 -17.76 1.17
C ARG A 185 -7.71 -18.21 0.80
N TRP A 186 -8.13 -17.84 -0.42
CA TRP A 186 -9.45 -18.19 -0.98
C TRP A 186 -10.66 -17.71 -0.17
N THR A 187 -10.47 -16.76 0.76
CA THR A 187 -11.57 -16.17 1.55
C THR A 187 -12.48 -15.29 0.69
N ASP A 188 -13.73 -15.18 1.11
CA ASP A 188 -14.73 -14.33 0.48
C ASP A 188 -15.03 -13.10 1.34
N PHE A 189 -14.54 -11.94 0.92
CA PHE A 189 -14.78 -10.62 1.51
C PHE A 189 -15.65 -9.74 0.59
N ARG A 190 -16.54 -10.34 -0.21
CA ARG A 190 -17.43 -9.56 -1.08
C ARG A 190 -18.42 -8.73 -0.24
N ASP A 191 -18.65 -7.50 -0.66
CA ASP A 191 -19.59 -6.58 -0.01
C ASP A 191 -19.27 -6.31 1.49
N THR A 192 -18.04 -6.58 1.93
CA THR A 192 -17.60 -6.45 3.33
C THR A 192 -17.15 -5.02 3.65
N ASP A 193 -17.45 -4.55 4.88
CA ASP A 193 -16.88 -3.30 5.41
C ASP A 193 -15.58 -3.56 6.18
N LEU A 194 -14.45 -3.43 5.47
CA LEU A 194 -13.09 -3.67 5.97
C LEU A 194 -12.42 -2.38 6.47
N ALA A 195 -13.12 -1.26 6.57
CA ALA A 195 -12.46 0.02 6.84
C ALA A 195 -11.54 -0.06 8.07
N THR A 196 -10.32 0.47 7.94
CA THR A 196 -9.28 0.47 9.00
C THR A 196 -8.83 -0.91 9.51
N ALA A 197 -9.20 -2.01 8.85
CA ALA A 197 -8.69 -3.34 9.19
C ALA A 197 -7.18 -3.45 8.91
N ASP A 198 -6.54 -4.37 9.60
CA ASP A 198 -5.10 -4.62 9.51
C ASP A 198 -4.83 -6.02 8.94
N PHE A 199 -4.37 -6.09 7.70
CA PHE A 199 -3.92 -7.32 7.01
C PHE A 199 -2.40 -7.37 6.87
N THR A 200 -1.65 -6.69 7.75
CA THR A 200 -0.19 -6.71 7.71
C THR A 200 0.33 -8.14 7.76
N ASP A 201 1.24 -8.50 6.85
CA ASP A 201 1.82 -9.84 6.70
C ASP A 201 0.80 -10.98 6.43
N ALA A 202 -0.47 -10.67 6.14
CA ALA A 202 -1.50 -11.69 5.88
C ALA A 202 -1.35 -12.33 4.48
N ASP A 203 -1.79 -13.58 4.36
CA ASP A 203 -1.90 -14.28 3.07
C ASP A 203 -3.33 -14.24 2.55
N LEU A 204 -3.59 -13.40 1.55
CA LEU A 204 -4.87 -13.21 0.86
C LEU A 204 -4.84 -13.80 -0.56
N GLN A 205 -3.99 -14.80 -0.83
CA GLN A 205 -3.92 -15.38 -2.18
C GLN A 205 -5.29 -15.88 -2.64
N GLY A 206 -5.73 -15.43 -3.81
CA GLY A 206 -7.03 -15.79 -4.39
C GLY A 206 -8.25 -15.26 -3.63
N ALA A 207 -8.08 -14.36 -2.66
CA ALA A 207 -9.19 -13.79 -1.90
C ALA A 207 -10.08 -12.90 -2.79
N LYS A 208 -11.39 -12.89 -2.51
CA LYS A 208 -12.37 -12.08 -3.24
C LYS A 208 -12.75 -10.87 -2.40
N LEU A 209 -12.35 -9.68 -2.82
CA LEU A 209 -12.68 -8.40 -2.15
C LEU A 209 -13.54 -7.51 -3.06
N SER A 210 -14.41 -8.11 -3.87
CA SER A 210 -15.24 -7.33 -4.80
C SER A 210 -16.29 -6.51 -4.05
N GLU A 211 -16.46 -5.25 -4.44
CA GLU A 211 -17.36 -4.27 -3.78
C GLU A 211 -17.03 -3.99 -2.29
N ALA A 212 -15.89 -4.47 -1.79
CA ALA A 212 -15.48 -4.25 -0.40
C ALA A 212 -15.10 -2.79 -0.11
N ASN A 213 -15.44 -2.31 1.08
CA ASN A 213 -14.97 -1.03 1.60
C ASN A 213 -13.61 -1.22 2.30
N ALA A 214 -12.51 -1.11 1.55
CA ALA A 214 -11.14 -1.27 2.04
C ALA A 214 -10.45 0.08 2.31
N ARG A 215 -11.19 1.08 2.79
CA ARG A 215 -10.66 2.40 3.09
C ARG A 215 -9.72 2.35 4.29
N GLU A 216 -8.55 2.98 4.16
CA GLU A 216 -7.56 3.08 5.26
C GLU A 216 -7.13 1.71 5.81
N VAL A 217 -7.22 0.66 4.99
CA VAL A 217 -6.78 -0.69 5.34
C VAL A 217 -5.27 -0.82 5.18
N SER A 218 -4.61 -1.51 6.12
CA SER A 218 -3.22 -1.93 5.95
C SER A 218 -3.17 -3.27 5.22
N PHE A 219 -2.52 -3.31 4.06
CA PHE A 219 -2.09 -4.53 3.36
C PHE A 219 -0.56 -4.59 3.30
N GLN A 220 0.15 -3.96 4.25
CA GLN A 220 1.61 -3.95 4.28
C GLN A 220 2.14 -5.39 4.29
N HIS A 221 3.10 -5.69 3.41
CA HIS A 221 3.71 -7.02 3.28
C HIS A 221 2.74 -8.18 2.94
N ALA A 222 1.46 -7.89 2.71
CA ALA A 222 0.44 -8.91 2.47
C ALA A 222 0.62 -9.59 1.11
N THR A 223 0.20 -10.86 1.04
CA THR A 223 0.17 -11.61 -0.22
C THR A 223 -1.21 -11.48 -0.86
N LEU A 224 -1.32 -10.72 -1.96
CA LEU A 224 -2.57 -10.46 -2.69
C LEU A 224 -2.55 -11.09 -4.09
N GLN A 225 -1.69 -12.08 -4.31
CA GLN A 225 -1.57 -12.77 -5.58
C GLN A 225 -2.93 -13.39 -5.95
N ASP A 226 -3.34 -13.25 -7.20
CA ASP A 226 -4.64 -13.72 -7.69
C ASP A 226 -5.89 -13.12 -7.00
N ALA A 227 -5.72 -12.16 -6.09
CA ALA A 227 -6.84 -11.55 -5.36
C ALA A 227 -7.65 -10.62 -6.28
N VAL A 228 -8.96 -10.50 -6.00
CA VAL A 228 -9.89 -9.73 -6.83
C VAL A 228 -10.48 -8.54 -6.07
N LEU A 229 -10.04 -7.32 -6.39
CA LEU A 229 -10.50 -6.06 -5.80
C LEU A 229 -11.44 -5.29 -6.75
N MET A 230 -12.32 -6.00 -7.44
CA MET A 230 -13.25 -5.39 -8.41
C MET A 230 -14.23 -4.45 -7.71
N ARG A 231 -14.33 -3.19 -8.16
CA ARG A 231 -15.22 -2.16 -7.59
C ARG A 231 -14.99 -1.88 -6.09
N ALA A 232 -13.85 -2.31 -5.54
CA ALA A 232 -13.48 -2.06 -4.15
C ALA A 232 -13.09 -0.58 -3.93
N ASP A 233 -13.32 -0.09 -2.71
CA ASP A 233 -12.90 1.24 -2.29
C ASP A 233 -11.63 1.17 -1.45
N CYS A 234 -10.47 1.34 -2.07
CA CYS A 234 -9.15 1.25 -1.43
C CYS A 234 -8.56 2.63 -1.11
N ARG A 235 -9.37 3.68 -1.02
CA ARG A 235 -8.88 5.04 -0.78
C ARG A 235 -8.19 5.14 0.58
N GLY A 236 -6.90 5.47 0.56
CA GLY A 236 -6.06 5.57 1.76
C GLY A 236 -5.54 4.24 2.27
N ALA A 237 -5.76 3.13 1.54
CA ALA A 237 -5.17 1.86 1.88
C ALA A 237 -3.65 1.87 1.65
N ASP A 238 -2.95 1.02 2.40
CA ASP A 238 -1.51 0.87 2.32
C ASP A 238 -1.11 -0.50 1.78
N PHE A 239 -0.64 -0.56 0.54
CA PHE A 239 -0.12 -1.76 -0.12
C PHE A 239 1.41 -1.79 -0.15
N THR A 240 2.09 -1.08 0.76
CA THR A 240 3.55 -1.04 0.79
C THR A 240 4.15 -2.44 0.90
N ASP A 241 5.02 -2.77 -0.05
CA ASP A 241 5.68 -4.07 -0.17
C ASP A 241 4.73 -5.29 -0.24
N ALA A 242 3.46 -5.07 -0.60
CA ALA A 242 2.51 -6.15 -0.88
C ALA A 242 2.87 -6.91 -2.17
N LEU A 243 2.59 -8.21 -2.19
CA LEU A 243 2.78 -9.08 -3.36
C LEU A 243 1.53 -9.03 -4.24
N LEU A 244 1.60 -8.23 -5.31
CA LEU A 244 0.46 -7.90 -6.17
C LEU A 244 0.43 -8.61 -7.53
N TYR A 245 1.25 -9.64 -7.73
CA TYR A 245 1.29 -10.35 -9.01
C TYR A 245 -0.06 -11.04 -9.29
N GLU A 246 -0.62 -10.81 -10.48
CA GLU A 246 -1.97 -11.28 -10.87
C GLU A 246 -3.17 -10.71 -10.08
N THR A 247 -2.95 -9.70 -9.22
CA THR A 247 -4.04 -9.01 -8.52
C THR A 247 -4.95 -8.22 -9.48
N VAL A 248 -6.26 -8.43 -9.39
CA VAL A 248 -7.24 -7.79 -10.26
C VAL A 248 -7.78 -6.51 -9.62
N PHE A 249 -7.32 -5.36 -10.12
CA PHE A 249 -7.91 -4.04 -9.88
C PHE A 249 -8.81 -3.61 -11.04
N ALA A 250 -10.12 -3.85 -10.94
CA ALA A 250 -11.08 -3.45 -11.98
C ALA A 250 -12.12 -2.50 -11.38
N ASP A 251 -12.24 -1.28 -11.90
CA ASP A 251 -13.08 -0.22 -11.30
C ASP A 251 -12.76 0.05 -9.82
N THR A 252 -11.53 -0.25 -9.39
CA THR A 252 -11.08 -0.03 -8.01
C THR A 252 -10.80 1.44 -7.76
N ARG A 253 -11.29 1.96 -6.63
CA ARG A 253 -11.11 3.37 -6.28
C ARG A 253 -9.88 3.55 -5.41
N ILE A 254 -8.97 4.40 -5.85
CA ILE A 254 -7.80 4.84 -5.09
C ILE A 254 -7.74 6.37 -5.06
N ASN A 255 -6.86 6.92 -4.22
CA ASN A 255 -6.60 8.36 -4.16
C ASN A 255 -5.12 8.63 -3.86
N SER A 256 -4.75 9.91 -3.75
CA SER A 256 -3.36 10.33 -3.49
C SER A 256 -2.78 9.89 -2.14
N THR A 257 -3.60 9.36 -1.23
CA THR A 257 -3.14 8.83 0.06
C THR A 257 -2.99 7.32 0.05
N THR A 258 -3.29 6.66 -1.06
CA THR A 258 -3.11 5.21 -1.23
C THR A 258 -1.65 4.95 -1.60
N THR A 259 -0.96 4.09 -0.86
CA THR A 259 0.47 3.79 -1.05
C THR A 259 0.66 2.37 -1.60
N PHE A 260 1.66 2.19 -2.46
CA PHE A 260 2.02 0.88 -3.06
C PHE A 260 3.52 0.59 -2.96
N TYR A 261 4.27 1.51 -2.40
CA TYR A 261 5.73 1.48 -2.30
C TYR A 261 6.14 2.40 -1.15
N ASP A 262 7.34 2.17 -0.62
CA ASP A 262 7.90 3.01 0.42
C ASP A 262 8.18 4.43 -0.12
N PRO A 263 7.55 5.48 0.44
CA PRO A 263 7.77 6.86 0.00
C PRO A 263 9.19 7.38 0.25
N ALA A 264 10.03 6.68 1.02
CA ALA A 264 11.44 6.99 1.18
C ALA A 264 12.27 6.68 -0.08
N GLU A 265 11.74 5.85 -0.99
CA GLU A 265 12.42 5.45 -2.21
C GLU A 265 12.44 6.57 -3.26
N THR A 266 13.51 6.61 -4.06
CA THR A 266 13.68 7.65 -5.11
C THR A 266 12.70 7.51 -6.29
N ARG A 267 12.05 6.36 -6.40
CA ARG A 267 10.97 6.04 -7.35
C ARG A 267 10.11 4.91 -6.77
N PRO A 268 8.93 4.63 -7.35
CA PRO A 268 8.19 3.42 -7.01
C PRO A 268 9.01 2.17 -7.33
N ILE A 269 9.29 1.36 -6.30
CA ILE A 269 9.93 0.05 -6.44
C ILE A 269 9.04 -0.96 -5.73
N CYS A 270 8.54 -1.95 -6.47
CA CYS A 270 7.79 -3.06 -5.90
C CYS A 270 8.73 -4.13 -5.33
N ILE A 271 8.20 -4.95 -4.43
CA ILE A 271 8.98 -5.96 -3.69
C ILE A 271 9.70 -6.96 -4.61
N TYR A 272 9.12 -7.32 -5.76
CA TYR A 272 9.73 -8.24 -6.74
C TYR A 272 11.05 -7.73 -7.35
N GLU A 273 11.26 -6.41 -7.37
CA GLU A 273 12.52 -5.82 -7.82
C GLU A 273 13.53 -5.67 -6.65
N LYS A 274 13.04 -5.52 -5.42
CA LYS A 274 13.87 -5.34 -4.20
C LYS A 274 14.46 -6.65 -3.70
N ASP A 275 13.65 -7.70 -3.67
CA ASP A 275 13.97 -8.96 -2.99
C ASP A 275 13.90 -10.16 -3.94
N PRO A 276 15.06 -10.78 -4.28
CA PRO A 276 15.10 -11.98 -5.11
C PRO A 276 14.38 -13.20 -4.52
N THR A 277 14.19 -13.27 -3.19
CA THR A 277 13.51 -14.41 -2.54
C THR A 277 12.03 -14.49 -2.89
N THR A 278 11.44 -13.39 -3.39
CA THR A 278 10.08 -13.37 -3.92
C THR A 278 9.86 -14.36 -5.08
N ALA A 279 10.93 -14.83 -5.72
CA ALA A 279 10.88 -15.91 -6.71
C ALA A 279 10.24 -17.20 -6.16
N GLU A 280 10.41 -17.50 -4.87
CA GLU A 280 9.83 -18.70 -4.23
C GLU A 280 8.30 -18.65 -4.16
N LYS A 281 7.72 -17.44 -4.24
CA LYS A 281 6.28 -17.18 -4.22
C LYS A 281 5.68 -17.01 -5.62
N LEU A 282 6.44 -17.26 -6.68
CA LEU A 282 5.99 -17.13 -8.06
C LEU A 282 5.91 -18.51 -8.74
N PRO A 283 5.11 -18.66 -9.80
CA PRO A 283 5.17 -19.84 -10.66
C PRO A 283 6.60 -20.09 -11.18
N GLU A 284 6.99 -21.36 -11.35
CA GLU A 284 8.37 -21.75 -11.70
C GLU A 284 8.93 -21.09 -12.98
N ASP A 285 8.07 -20.67 -13.90
CA ASP A 285 8.42 -20.06 -15.18
C ASP A 285 8.50 -18.52 -15.15
N ILE A 286 8.10 -17.88 -14.06
CA ILE A 286 8.00 -16.43 -13.94
C ILE A 286 9.17 -15.87 -13.12
N SER A 287 9.98 -15.02 -13.76
CA SER A 287 11.03 -14.29 -13.05
C SER A 287 10.45 -13.14 -12.19
N PRO A 288 11.10 -12.76 -11.08
CA PRO A 288 10.68 -11.59 -10.29
C PRO A 288 10.61 -10.29 -11.11
N LEU A 289 11.50 -10.12 -12.11
CA LEU A 289 11.46 -8.96 -13.00
C LEU A 289 10.22 -8.96 -13.93
N GLU A 290 9.74 -10.14 -14.34
CA GLU A 290 8.50 -10.27 -15.10
C GLU A 290 7.28 -9.94 -14.24
N ALA A 291 7.27 -10.43 -13.00
CA ALA A 291 6.25 -10.07 -12.02
C ALA A 291 6.25 -8.56 -11.74
N ALA A 292 7.42 -7.96 -11.52
CA ALA A 292 7.58 -6.52 -11.33
C ALA A 292 7.03 -5.72 -12.54
N HIS A 293 7.40 -6.10 -13.76
CA HIS A 293 6.90 -5.47 -14.98
C HIS A 293 5.37 -5.58 -15.09
N TRP A 294 4.81 -6.74 -14.76
CA TRP A 294 3.36 -6.95 -14.73
C TRP A 294 2.68 -6.02 -13.72
N VAL A 295 3.21 -5.95 -12.49
CA VAL A 295 2.68 -5.12 -11.40
C VAL A 295 2.73 -3.65 -11.77
N TYR A 296 3.86 -3.15 -12.27
CA TYR A 296 3.96 -1.74 -12.66
C TYR A 296 2.99 -1.37 -13.78
N ARG A 297 2.78 -2.26 -14.76
CA ARG A 297 1.76 -2.05 -15.80
C ARG A 297 0.36 -1.96 -15.20
N ARG A 298 0.05 -2.82 -14.22
CA ARG A 298 -1.25 -2.83 -13.56
C ARG A 298 -1.48 -1.57 -12.72
N LEU A 299 -0.47 -1.16 -11.95
CA LEU A 299 -0.51 0.06 -11.14
C LEU A 299 -0.57 1.32 -12.00
N GLU A 300 0.14 1.37 -13.13
CA GLU A 300 0.01 2.47 -14.10
C GLU A 300 -1.45 2.63 -14.55
N SER A 301 -2.10 1.55 -15.01
CA SER A 301 -3.51 1.56 -15.43
C SER A 301 -4.44 2.03 -14.30
N LEU A 302 -4.25 1.48 -13.09
CA LEU A 302 -5.07 1.82 -11.93
C LEU A 302 -5.01 3.32 -11.59
N HIS A 303 -3.81 3.92 -11.65
CA HIS A 303 -3.64 5.35 -11.40
C HIS A 303 -4.19 6.21 -12.56
N GLU A 304 -4.06 5.77 -13.82
CA GLU A 304 -4.70 6.44 -14.96
C GLU A 304 -6.23 6.44 -14.84
N GLU A 305 -6.83 5.29 -14.50
CA GLU A 305 -8.28 5.12 -14.27
C GLU A 305 -8.82 6.02 -13.13
N ASN A 306 -7.98 6.33 -12.13
CA ASN A 306 -8.31 7.21 -11.01
C ASN A 306 -7.87 8.67 -11.19
N ALA A 307 -7.47 9.07 -12.41
CA ALA A 307 -7.00 10.41 -12.75
C ALA A 307 -5.79 10.91 -11.92
N LEU A 308 -4.92 9.99 -11.50
CA LEU A 308 -3.68 10.25 -10.76
C LEU A 308 -2.47 10.25 -11.71
N SER A 309 -2.48 11.17 -12.68
CA SER A 309 -1.54 11.18 -13.81
C SER A 309 -0.06 11.32 -13.42
N GLU A 310 0.25 12.06 -12.35
CA GLU A 310 1.64 12.22 -11.89
C GLU A 310 2.24 10.91 -11.36
N VAL A 311 1.46 10.15 -10.58
CA VAL A 311 1.90 8.86 -10.00
C VAL A 311 1.89 7.77 -11.07
N ALA A 312 0.90 7.76 -11.96
CA ALA A 312 0.87 6.86 -13.12
C ALA A 312 2.15 6.97 -13.96
N ARG A 313 2.67 8.20 -14.13
CA ARG A 313 3.94 8.44 -14.82
C ARG A 313 5.14 7.81 -14.10
N GLU A 314 5.15 7.80 -12.79
CA GLU A 314 6.24 7.17 -12.03
C GLU A 314 6.23 5.65 -12.20
N PHE A 315 5.05 5.03 -12.14
CA PHE A 315 4.89 3.61 -12.46
C PHE A 315 5.23 3.28 -13.92
N HIS A 316 4.93 4.19 -14.86
CA HIS A 316 5.38 4.05 -16.25
C HIS A 316 6.91 3.95 -16.34
N ILE A 317 7.64 4.81 -15.62
CA ILE A 317 9.11 4.79 -15.60
C ILE A 317 9.60 3.48 -14.97
N SER A 318 9.04 3.05 -13.84
CA SER A 318 9.45 1.81 -13.17
C SER A 318 9.18 0.58 -14.05
N LYS A 319 8.04 0.55 -14.76
CA LYS A 319 7.72 -0.47 -15.76
C LYS A 319 8.79 -0.55 -16.85
N GLU A 320 9.15 0.58 -17.42
CA GLU A 320 10.16 0.67 -18.48
C GLU A 320 11.56 0.27 -17.99
N GLU A 321 11.90 0.59 -16.74
CA GLU A 321 13.15 0.17 -16.12
C GLU A 321 13.19 -1.34 -15.85
N ALA A 322 12.08 -1.95 -15.39
CA ALA A 322 11.94 -3.39 -15.23
C ALA A 322 12.04 -4.12 -16.58
N GLU A 323 11.38 -3.63 -17.63
CA GLU A 323 11.48 -4.21 -18.98
C GLU A 323 12.92 -4.14 -19.52
N ARG A 324 13.60 -3.02 -19.28
CA ARG A 324 15.01 -2.87 -19.64
C ARG A 324 15.89 -3.88 -18.89
N ALA A 325 15.68 -4.07 -17.60
CA ALA A 325 16.39 -5.08 -16.81
C ALA A 325 16.13 -6.50 -17.36
N LEU A 326 14.88 -6.80 -17.71
CA LEU A 326 14.49 -8.08 -18.30
C LEU A 326 15.18 -8.36 -19.65
N TYR A 327 15.32 -7.36 -20.53
CA TYR A 327 16.07 -7.52 -21.78
C TYR A 327 17.53 -7.87 -21.53
N LYS A 328 18.15 -7.27 -20.50
CA LYS A 328 19.54 -7.56 -20.13
C LYS A 328 19.67 -8.99 -19.60
N ASP A 329 18.76 -9.38 -18.71
CA ASP A 329 18.73 -10.71 -18.09
C ASP A 329 18.58 -11.82 -19.13
N ARG A 330 17.65 -11.65 -20.08
CA ARG A 330 17.42 -12.57 -21.19
C ARG A 330 18.45 -12.50 -22.33
N GLY A 331 19.55 -11.76 -22.16
CA GLY A 331 20.62 -11.61 -23.16
C GLY A 331 20.21 -10.88 -24.46
N ARG A 332 19.09 -10.14 -24.46
CA ARG A 332 18.58 -9.40 -25.63
C ARG A 332 19.15 -7.98 -25.67
N TYR A 333 20.42 -7.86 -26.06
CA TYR A 333 21.15 -6.59 -26.03
C TYR A 333 20.65 -5.51 -27.02
N GLY A 334 20.05 -5.90 -28.14
CA GLY A 334 19.52 -4.94 -29.12
C GLY A 334 18.41 -4.03 -28.54
N PRO A 335 17.27 -4.61 -28.11
CA PRO A 335 16.21 -3.85 -27.43
C PRO A 335 16.70 -3.15 -26.16
N TRP A 336 17.57 -3.80 -25.39
CA TRP A 336 18.18 -3.20 -24.20
C TRP A 336 18.95 -1.91 -24.51
N ALA A 337 19.74 -1.89 -25.58
CA ALA A 337 20.52 -0.71 -25.98
C ALA A 337 19.59 0.45 -26.37
N VAL A 338 18.51 0.16 -27.09
CA VAL A 338 17.49 1.16 -27.46
C VAL A 338 16.81 1.74 -26.22
N LYS A 339 16.33 0.89 -25.29
CA LYS A 339 15.71 1.35 -24.03
C LYS A 339 16.70 2.15 -23.17
N THR A 340 17.97 1.75 -23.13
CA THR A 340 19.02 2.47 -22.41
C THR A 340 19.28 3.85 -23.02
N LEU A 341 19.34 3.95 -24.35
CA LEU A 341 19.44 5.23 -25.04
C LEU A 341 18.23 6.13 -24.73
N MET A 342 17.01 5.58 -24.76
CA MET A 342 15.79 6.32 -24.42
C MET A 342 15.78 6.79 -22.96
N TRP A 343 16.29 5.98 -22.03
CA TRP A 343 16.47 6.39 -20.64
C TRP A 343 17.37 7.64 -20.53
N TYR A 344 18.54 7.64 -21.19
CA TYR A 344 19.45 8.79 -21.18
C TYR A 344 18.85 10.04 -21.84
N LEU A 345 18.22 9.89 -23.01
CA LEU A 345 17.71 11.02 -23.79
C LEU A 345 16.44 11.64 -23.20
N THR A 346 15.51 10.82 -22.71
CA THR A 346 14.14 11.26 -22.40
C THR A 346 13.60 10.77 -21.06
N LYS A 347 14.31 9.90 -20.34
CA LYS A 347 13.74 9.14 -19.21
C LYS A 347 12.48 8.37 -19.66
N HIS A 348 12.61 7.57 -20.71
CA HIS A 348 11.50 6.79 -21.31
C HIS A 348 10.32 7.64 -21.81
N GLY A 349 10.62 8.83 -22.32
CA GLY A 349 9.61 9.73 -22.88
C GLY A 349 8.97 10.68 -21.86
N GLU A 350 9.45 10.72 -20.62
CA GLU A 350 8.77 11.44 -19.52
C GLU A 350 9.43 12.77 -19.10
N SER A 351 10.63 13.06 -19.60
CA SER A 351 11.42 14.23 -19.21
C SER A 351 11.76 15.16 -20.39
N VAL A 352 10.94 16.20 -20.58
CA VAL A 352 11.25 17.34 -21.48
C VAL A 352 12.59 17.98 -21.12
N LYS A 353 12.88 18.10 -19.81
CA LYS A 353 14.13 18.68 -19.31
C LYS A 353 15.37 17.93 -19.85
N ARG A 354 15.35 16.59 -19.88
CA ARG A 354 16.48 15.81 -20.42
C ARG A 354 16.69 16.09 -21.91
N VAL A 355 15.61 16.18 -22.68
CA VAL A 355 15.69 16.50 -24.11
C VAL A 355 16.35 17.87 -24.32
N LEU A 356 15.91 18.89 -23.61
CA LEU A 356 16.48 20.25 -23.70
C LEU A 356 17.95 20.31 -23.25
N ILE A 357 18.34 19.52 -22.25
CA ILE A 357 19.75 19.39 -21.85
C ILE A 357 20.58 18.81 -23.00
N TRP A 358 20.11 17.73 -23.63
CA TRP A 358 20.79 17.14 -24.77
C TRP A 358 20.87 18.09 -25.97
N TRP A 359 19.86 18.93 -26.20
CA TRP A 359 19.95 19.99 -27.20
C TRP A 359 21.13 20.92 -26.91
N GLY A 360 21.22 21.44 -25.68
CA GLY A 360 22.33 22.30 -25.27
C GLY A 360 23.69 21.61 -25.42
N ILE A 361 23.80 20.33 -25.06
CA ILE A 361 25.04 19.56 -25.22
C ILE A 361 25.42 19.44 -26.70
N VAL A 362 24.49 19.06 -27.58
CA VAL A 362 24.78 18.92 -29.02
C VAL A 362 25.20 20.27 -29.62
N ILE A 363 24.49 21.35 -29.30
CA ILE A 363 24.79 22.69 -29.82
C ILE A 363 26.18 23.16 -29.34
N LEU A 364 26.46 23.04 -28.05
CA LEU A 364 27.75 23.50 -27.51
C LEU A 364 28.92 22.66 -28.03
N THR A 365 28.74 21.33 -28.13
CA THR A 365 29.79 20.44 -28.64
C THR A 365 30.04 20.65 -30.13
N ALA A 366 29.00 20.81 -30.95
CA ALA A 366 29.14 21.12 -32.38
C ALA A 366 29.79 22.50 -32.58
N GLY A 367 29.36 23.53 -31.87
CA GLY A 367 29.97 24.87 -31.92
C GLY A 367 31.46 24.86 -31.60
N LEU A 368 31.88 24.12 -30.57
CA LEU A 368 33.30 23.96 -30.23
C LEU A 368 34.07 23.17 -31.30
N LEU A 369 33.47 22.12 -31.85
CA LEU A 369 34.09 21.34 -32.93
C LEU A 369 34.24 22.16 -34.21
N PHE A 370 33.25 22.99 -34.55
CA PHE A 370 33.35 23.91 -35.69
C PHE A 370 34.53 24.86 -35.53
N ALA A 371 34.65 25.47 -34.34
CA ALA A 371 35.72 26.39 -34.03
C ALA A 371 37.12 25.74 -34.22
N GLY A 372 37.28 24.46 -33.84
CA GLY A 372 38.55 23.73 -33.99
C GLY A 372 38.80 23.12 -35.37
N LEU A 373 37.76 22.87 -36.18
CA LEU A 373 37.83 22.14 -37.47
C LEU A 373 37.61 23.07 -38.68
N GLY A 374 38.26 24.24 -38.63
CA GLY A 374 38.32 25.19 -39.72
C GLY A 374 37.36 26.38 -39.61
N GLY A 375 36.40 26.33 -38.68
CA GLY A 375 35.50 27.44 -38.37
C GLY A 375 34.40 27.69 -39.40
N VAL A 376 33.72 28.81 -39.23
CA VAL A 376 32.71 29.32 -40.16
C VAL A 376 33.13 30.64 -40.78
N LYS A 377 32.69 30.86 -42.01
CA LYS A 377 32.91 32.08 -42.78
C LYS A 377 31.63 32.88 -42.94
N ASP A 378 31.71 34.19 -42.81
CA ASP A 378 30.62 35.08 -43.21
C ASP A 378 30.62 35.38 -44.72
N ALA A 379 29.60 36.10 -45.17
CA ALA A 379 29.49 36.59 -46.54
C ALA A 379 30.61 37.56 -46.97
N THR A 380 31.33 38.16 -46.01
CA THR A 380 32.46 39.05 -46.30
C THR A 380 33.80 38.30 -46.45
N GLY A 381 33.82 37.00 -46.13
CA GLY A 381 34.99 36.12 -46.18
C GLY A 381 35.77 36.04 -44.86
N THR A 382 35.32 36.70 -43.80
CA THR A 382 35.90 36.62 -42.46
C THR A 382 35.73 35.21 -41.90
N ASN A 383 36.81 34.58 -41.47
CA ASN A 383 36.81 33.21 -40.93
C ASN A 383 36.92 33.21 -39.41
N TYR A 384 35.89 32.72 -38.73
CA TYR A 384 35.82 32.55 -37.29
C TYR A 384 36.31 31.15 -36.92
N ALA A 385 37.60 31.00 -36.64
CA ALA A 385 38.22 29.71 -36.33
C ALA A 385 39.29 29.83 -35.24
N ILE A 386 39.36 28.84 -34.35
CA ILE A 386 40.42 28.70 -33.37
C ILE A 386 41.57 27.91 -34.00
N THR A 387 42.68 28.60 -34.24
CA THR A 387 43.91 28.02 -34.82
C THR A 387 45.00 27.78 -33.77
N SER A 388 44.92 28.42 -32.60
CA SER A 388 45.85 28.19 -31.50
C SER A 388 45.18 28.32 -30.13
N LEU A 389 45.64 27.51 -29.16
CA LEU A 389 45.11 27.51 -27.79
C LEU A 389 45.31 28.85 -27.05
N SER A 390 46.24 29.70 -27.49
CA SER A 390 46.45 31.02 -26.91
C SER A 390 45.31 31.99 -27.22
N GLN A 391 44.55 31.78 -28.31
CA GLN A 391 43.36 32.58 -28.66
C GLN A 391 42.24 32.45 -27.63
N LEU A 392 42.19 31.33 -26.87
CA LEU A 392 41.19 31.14 -25.81
C LEU A 392 41.31 32.16 -24.66
N ARG A 393 42.43 32.90 -24.59
CA ARG A 393 42.65 33.98 -23.62
C ARG A 393 42.34 35.37 -24.15
N THR A 394 41.95 35.51 -25.42
CA THR A 394 41.68 36.80 -26.06
C THR A 394 40.19 37.01 -26.28
N VAL A 395 39.77 38.28 -26.31
CA VAL A 395 38.37 38.66 -26.63
C VAL A 395 37.96 38.15 -28.01
N THR A 396 38.88 38.20 -28.98
CA THR A 396 38.64 37.70 -30.34
C THR A 396 38.39 36.20 -30.39
N GLY A 397 39.11 35.38 -29.60
CA GLY A 397 38.85 33.94 -29.54
C GLY A 397 37.48 33.62 -28.93
N TRP A 398 37.03 34.39 -27.94
CA TRP A 398 35.67 34.24 -27.41
C TRP A 398 34.60 34.66 -28.44
N GLN A 399 34.85 35.71 -29.23
CA GLN A 399 33.97 36.09 -30.34
C GLN A 399 33.88 34.98 -31.40
N ASP A 400 35.01 34.38 -31.78
CA ASP A 400 35.05 33.28 -32.73
C ASP A 400 34.24 32.08 -32.21
N ILE A 401 34.42 31.69 -30.94
CA ILE A 401 33.65 30.59 -30.31
C ILE A 401 32.15 30.90 -30.33
N LEU A 402 31.76 32.11 -29.92
CA LEU A 402 30.34 32.50 -29.90
C LEU A 402 29.73 32.45 -31.29
N MET A 403 30.47 32.84 -32.32
CA MET A 403 29.98 32.83 -33.69
C MET A 403 29.83 31.41 -34.25
N ASN A 404 30.72 30.48 -33.85
CA ASN A 404 30.57 29.06 -34.14
C ASN A 404 29.40 28.42 -33.37
N ILE A 405 29.15 28.81 -32.11
CA ILE A 405 27.97 28.36 -31.35
C ILE A 405 26.68 28.90 -31.98
N TYR A 406 26.66 30.18 -32.39
CA TYR A 406 25.53 30.75 -33.11
C TYR A 406 25.23 29.99 -34.40
N PHE A 407 26.26 29.65 -35.17
CA PHE A 407 26.10 28.81 -36.36
C PHE A 407 25.58 27.40 -36.06
N SER A 408 26.00 26.81 -34.94
CA SER A 408 25.47 25.53 -34.47
C SER A 408 23.98 25.62 -34.11
N VAL A 409 23.53 26.67 -33.42
CA VAL A 409 22.09 26.88 -33.12
C VAL A 409 21.24 26.95 -34.40
N THR A 410 21.71 27.68 -35.41
CA THR A 410 20.98 27.84 -36.68
C THR A 410 20.98 26.54 -37.49
N THR A 411 22.10 25.82 -37.50
CA THR A 411 22.22 24.50 -38.14
C THR A 411 21.32 23.45 -37.44
N PHE A 412 21.35 23.40 -36.11
CA PHE A 412 20.55 22.49 -35.29
C PHE A 412 19.05 22.65 -35.52
N SER A 413 18.59 23.89 -35.63
CA SER A 413 17.17 24.21 -35.89
C SER A 413 16.79 24.10 -37.37
N THR A 414 17.72 23.72 -38.25
CA THR A 414 17.58 23.68 -39.72
C THR A 414 17.26 25.03 -40.37
N ILE A 415 17.41 26.13 -39.63
CA ILE A 415 17.22 27.50 -40.13
C ILE A 415 18.56 27.96 -40.71
N MET A 416 18.82 27.63 -41.98
CA MET A 416 20.10 27.92 -42.65
C MET A 416 20.16 29.33 -43.25
N ASP A 417 19.74 30.37 -42.52
CA ASP A 417 19.64 31.74 -43.05
C ASP A 417 20.53 32.77 -42.33
N GLY A 418 21.64 32.30 -41.74
CA GLY A 418 22.53 33.13 -40.91
C GLY A 418 23.65 33.87 -41.65
N GLY A 419 23.74 33.79 -42.98
CA GLY A 419 24.86 34.37 -43.77
C GLY A 419 26.25 33.76 -43.46
N LEU A 420 26.29 32.65 -42.71
CA LEU A 420 27.48 31.92 -42.32
C LEU A 420 27.54 30.59 -43.10
N ALA A 421 28.73 30.22 -43.55
CA ALA A 421 28.99 29.00 -44.29
C ALA A 421 30.17 28.20 -43.69
N PRO A 422 30.12 26.86 -43.72
CA PRO A 422 31.20 26.02 -43.21
C PRO A 422 32.48 26.21 -44.05
N ALA A 423 33.58 26.54 -43.39
CA ALA A 423 34.84 26.92 -44.04
C ALA A 423 35.61 25.72 -44.63
N GLY A 424 35.43 24.51 -44.07
CA GLY A 424 36.21 23.33 -44.40
C GLY A 424 35.37 22.05 -44.55
N ILE A 425 36.03 20.97 -45.00
CA ILE A 425 35.39 19.65 -45.21
C ILE A 425 34.91 19.06 -43.87
N GLY A 426 35.71 19.18 -42.81
CA GLY A 426 35.36 18.68 -41.47
C GLY A 426 34.14 19.40 -40.88
N THR A 427 34.08 20.73 -41.01
CA THR A 427 32.93 21.55 -40.60
C THR A 427 31.67 21.19 -41.39
N ARG A 428 31.76 20.94 -42.70
CA ARG A 428 30.61 20.44 -43.51
C ARG A 428 30.08 19.08 -43.04
N ALA A 429 30.98 18.16 -42.67
CA ALA A 429 30.58 16.84 -42.18
C ALA A 429 29.82 16.95 -40.83
N ILE A 430 30.30 17.80 -39.93
CA ILE A 430 29.63 18.04 -38.64
C ILE A 430 28.27 18.71 -38.85
N VAL A 431 28.14 19.67 -39.77
CA VAL A 431 26.85 20.29 -40.13
C VAL A 431 25.82 19.24 -40.52
N ALA A 432 26.20 18.26 -41.34
CA ALA A 432 25.29 17.19 -41.76
C ALA A 432 24.83 16.33 -40.57
N VAL A 433 25.76 15.95 -39.69
CA VAL A 433 25.47 15.14 -38.49
C VAL A 433 24.61 15.92 -37.50
N GLU A 434 24.93 17.19 -37.25
CA GLU A 434 24.18 18.06 -36.35
C GLU A 434 22.76 18.30 -36.85
N SER A 435 22.57 18.53 -38.15
CA SER A 435 21.24 18.74 -38.74
C SER A 435 20.34 17.52 -38.55
N ILE A 436 20.87 16.31 -38.79
CA ILE A 436 20.13 15.05 -38.59
C ILE A 436 19.81 14.86 -37.10
N THR A 437 20.79 15.10 -36.22
CA THR A 437 20.62 14.96 -34.78
C THR A 437 19.61 15.97 -34.23
N GLY A 438 19.66 17.22 -34.69
CA GLY A 438 18.71 18.27 -34.36
C GLY A 438 17.29 17.91 -34.77
N ALA A 439 17.09 17.46 -36.01
CA ALA A 439 15.78 16.99 -36.47
C ALA A 439 15.23 15.84 -35.62
N LEU A 440 16.07 14.85 -35.27
CA LEU A 440 15.68 13.73 -34.39
C LEU A 440 15.32 14.20 -32.98
N LEU A 441 16.10 15.11 -32.40
CA LEU A 441 15.86 15.65 -31.07
C LEU A 441 14.63 16.57 -31.00
N VAL A 442 14.31 17.28 -32.08
CA VAL A 442 13.05 18.03 -32.24
C VAL A 442 11.87 17.06 -32.32
N ALA A 443 11.96 16.01 -33.14
CA ALA A 443 10.93 14.97 -33.20
C ALA A 443 10.70 14.32 -31.83
N LEU A 444 11.78 14.07 -31.09
CA LEU A 444 11.73 13.53 -29.74
C LEU A 444 11.07 14.47 -28.74
N LEU A 445 11.34 15.78 -28.83
CA LEU A 445 10.66 16.79 -28.01
C LEU A 445 9.15 16.80 -28.28
N VAL A 446 8.76 16.79 -29.55
CA VAL A 446 7.34 16.73 -29.95
C VAL A 446 6.69 15.45 -29.44
N PHE A 447 7.37 14.31 -29.54
CA PHE A 447 6.90 13.04 -28.99
C PHE A 447 6.66 13.11 -27.48
N VAL A 448 7.62 13.63 -26.71
CA VAL A 448 7.51 13.77 -25.25
C VAL A 448 6.37 14.72 -24.85
N LEU A 449 6.22 15.84 -25.56
CA LEU A 449 5.14 16.80 -25.33
C LEU A 449 3.77 16.22 -25.68
N GLY A 450 3.68 15.51 -26.82
CA GLY A 450 2.45 14.82 -27.25
C GLY A 450 2.01 13.77 -26.23
N ARG A 451 2.95 12.95 -25.73
CA ARG A 451 2.67 11.95 -24.70
C ARG A 451 2.14 12.57 -23.40
N ARG A 452 2.71 13.70 -22.98
CA ARG A 452 2.29 14.42 -21.76
C ARG A 452 0.94 15.11 -21.87
N THR A 453 0.48 15.43 -23.08
CA THR A 453 -0.80 16.12 -23.31
C THR A 453 -1.96 15.16 -23.56
N ALA A 454 -1.66 13.91 -23.94
CA ALA A 454 -2.65 12.87 -24.18
C ALA A 454 -3.09 12.10 -22.91
N ARG A 455 -2.39 12.30 -21.79
CA ARG A 455 -2.72 11.79 -20.45
C ARG A 455 -3.32 12.91 -19.62
#